data_AF-A0A353J9Y8-F1
#
_entry.id   AF-A0A353J9Y8-F1
#
_cell.length_a   1.000
_cell.length_b   1.000
_cell.length_c   1.000
_cell.angle_alpha   90.00
_cell.angle_beta   90.00
_cell.angle_gamma   90.00
#
_symmetry.space_group_name_H-M   'P 1'
#
loop_
_entity.id
_entity.type
_entity.pdbx_description
1 polymer ?
#
loop_
_entity_poly.entity_id
_entity_poly.type
_entity_poly.pdbx_seq_one_letter_code
_entity_poly.pdbx_strand_id
1 'polypeptide(L)'
;MIEIATKFILPIILAIMGFLFKKYFKVFNREAMKFKAIRTEYQKDKTMGYFYLQSYLKIRLSKKEMDFILNSSDAYSIMKKIKDAYGNYIFDGKKFKGKINGKAYIMPVIGYFVSALGIMFYITFYREILNFWFDGALYFLILIIIISVLGPILFSSVIKLQEIGSALYLEKITSKKIKQKQRKK
;
A
#
# COMPACT_ATOMS: atom_id res chain seq x y z
N MET A 1 26.00 19.44 -22.17
CA MET A 1 24.84 19.20 -21.27
C MET A 1 24.79 17.75 -20.74
N ILE A 2 24.93 16.72 -21.58
CA ILE A 2 24.90 15.30 -21.15
C ILE A 2 26.02 14.98 -20.14
N GLU A 3 27.22 15.55 -20.32
CA GLU A 3 28.37 15.36 -19.41
C GLU A 3 28.19 15.91 -18.00
N ILE A 4 27.47 17.04 -17.85
CA ILE A 4 27.17 17.65 -16.54
C ILE A 4 26.12 16.79 -15.82
N ALA A 5 25.13 16.28 -16.56
CA ALA A 5 24.10 15.39 -16.01
C ALA A 5 24.69 14.06 -15.53
N THR A 6 25.62 13.45 -16.27
CA THR A 6 26.26 12.19 -15.86
C THR A 6 27.25 12.37 -14.71
N LYS A 7 28.04 13.45 -14.68
CA LYS A 7 29.04 13.68 -13.60
C LYS A 7 28.45 14.17 -12.29
N PHE A 8 27.37 14.96 -12.30
CA PHE A 8 26.85 15.59 -11.09
C PHE A 8 25.47 15.06 -10.68
N ILE A 9 24.58 14.82 -11.63
CA ILE A 9 23.20 14.40 -11.32
C ILE A 9 23.16 12.90 -10.99
N LEU A 10 23.91 12.06 -11.71
CA LEU A 10 23.92 10.61 -11.49
C LEU A 10 24.42 10.22 -10.08
N PRO A 11 25.52 10.79 -9.53
CA PRO A 11 25.95 10.49 -8.16
C PRO A 11 24.96 10.96 -7.09
N ILE A 12 24.30 12.09 -7.32
CA ILE A 12 23.27 12.62 -6.41
C ILE A 12 22.05 11.69 -6.41
N ILE A 13 21.59 11.25 -7.58
CA ILE A 13 20.49 10.28 -7.70
C ILE A 13 20.87 8.95 -7.04
N LEU A 14 22.09 8.44 -7.26
CA LEU A 14 22.58 7.21 -6.63
C LEU A 14 22.70 7.35 -5.11
N ALA A 15 23.14 8.50 -4.60
CA ALA A 15 23.22 8.77 -3.16
C ALA A 15 21.83 8.87 -2.52
N ILE A 16 20.88 9.55 -3.18
CA ILE A 16 19.48 9.62 -2.75
C ILE A 16 18.85 8.22 -2.77
N MET A 17 19.04 7.47 -3.86
CA MET A 17 18.60 6.08 -3.96
C MET A 17 19.20 5.22 -2.85
N GLY A 18 20.52 5.27 -2.63
CA GLY A 18 21.20 4.51 -1.57
C GLY A 18 20.71 4.87 -0.16
N PHE A 19 20.50 6.16 0.10
CA PHE A 19 19.92 6.65 1.36
C PHE A 19 18.47 6.17 1.54
N LEU A 20 17.66 6.26 0.50
CA LEU A 20 16.28 5.76 0.50
C LEU A 20 16.26 4.26 0.73
N PHE A 21 17.05 3.46 0.00
CA PHE A 21 17.16 2.01 0.19
C PHE A 21 17.53 1.68 1.65
N LYS A 22 18.56 2.32 2.21
CA LYS A 22 18.98 2.09 3.61
C LYS A 22 17.86 2.43 4.60
N LYS A 23 17.11 3.51 4.37
CA LYS A 23 15.95 3.91 5.18
C LYS A 23 14.79 2.91 5.05
N TYR A 24 14.45 2.48 3.84
CA TYR A 24 13.40 1.50 3.58
C TYR A 24 13.72 0.13 4.20
N PHE A 25 14.96 -0.36 4.06
CA PHE A 25 15.39 -1.62 4.68
C PHE A 25 15.36 -1.54 6.22
N LYS A 26 15.81 -0.43 6.81
CA LYS A 26 15.75 -0.22 8.26
C LYS A 26 14.30 -0.22 8.79
N VAL A 27 13.39 0.41 8.06
CA VAL A 27 11.95 0.42 8.39
C VAL A 27 11.34 -0.99 8.26
N PHE A 28 11.64 -1.70 7.17
CA PHE A 28 11.16 -3.06 6.94
C PHE A 28 11.56 -4.01 8.08
N ASN A 29 12.83 -3.97 8.48
CA ASN A 29 13.34 -4.82 9.56
C ASN A 29 12.67 -4.48 10.90
N ARG A 30 12.38 -3.20 11.16
CA ARG A 30 11.69 -2.76 12.38
C ARG A 30 10.24 -3.27 12.45
N GLU A 31 9.50 -3.29 11.34
CA GLU A 31 8.14 -3.83 11.33
C GLU A 31 8.09 -5.34 11.48
N ALA A 32 8.99 -6.07 10.81
CA ALA A 32 9.13 -7.51 10.96
C ALA A 32 9.51 -7.90 12.40
N MET A 33 10.43 -7.16 13.04
CA MET A 33 10.78 -7.38 14.45
C MET A 33 9.60 -7.11 15.39
N LYS A 34 8.85 -6.02 15.19
CA LYS A 34 7.64 -5.74 15.98
C LYS A 34 6.63 -6.88 15.88
N PHE A 35 6.39 -7.38 14.67
CA PHE A 35 5.49 -8.52 14.49
C PHE A 35 6.02 -9.79 15.18
N LYS A 36 7.33 -10.06 15.08
CA LYS A 36 7.95 -11.18 15.77
C LYS A 36 7.73 -11.10 17.28
N ALA A 37 7.90 -9.91 17.88
CA ALA A 37 7.63 -9.69 19.31
C ALA A 37 6.16 -9.95 19.67
N ILE A 38 5.21 -9.43 18.87
CA ILE A 38 3.77 -9.67 19.08
C ILE A 38 3.45 -11.17 19.00
N ARG A 39 4.05 -11.89 18.04
CA ARG A 39 3.85 -13.33 17.89
C ARG A 39 4.43 -14.13 19.04
N THR A 40 5.61 -13.76 19.52
CA THR A 40 6.20 -14.36 20.72
C THR A 40 5.32 -14.12 21.94
N GLU A 41 4.80 -12.91 22.10
CA GLU A 41 3.90 -12.60 23.22
C GLU A 41 2.62 -13.43 23.14
N TYR A 42 2.01 -13.53 21.97
CA TYR A 42 0.85 -14.39 21.74
C TYR A 42 1.09 -15.86 22.10
N GLN A 43 2.31 -16.37 21.86
CA GLN A 43 2.68 -17.74 22.24
C GLN A 43 2.83 -17.92 23.75
N LYS A 44 3.19 -16.87 24.48
CA LYS A 44 3.31 -16.87 25.95
C LYS A 44 1.98 -16.62 26.64
N ASP A 45 1.31 -15.53 26.26
CA ASP A 45 -0.01 -15.12 26.72
C ASP A 45 -0.85 -14.70 25.51
N LYS A 46 -1.83 -15.54 25.17
CA LYS A 46 -2.74 -15.29 24.05
C LYS A 46 -3.51 -13.98 24.21
N THR A 47 -3.91 -13.63 25.43
CA THR A 47 -4.72 -12.43 25.71
C THR A 47 -3.90 -11.18 25.41
N MET A 48 -2.68 -11.11 25.95
CA MET A 48 -1.78 -9.99 25.71
C MET A 48 -1.36 -9.89 24.24
N GLY A 49 -1.10 -11.03 23.59
CA GLY A 49 -0.84 -11.10 22.16
C GLY A 49 -1.98 -10.54 21.29
N TYR A 50 -3.23 -10.81 21.63
CA TYR A 50 -4.38 -10.21 20.95
C TYR A 50 -4.41 -8.69 21.11
N PHE A 51 -4.22 -8.19 22.33
CA PHE A 51 -4.20 -6.75 22.61
C PHE A 51 -3.10 -6.04 21.83
N TYR A 52 -1.89 -6.59 21.82
CA TYR A 52 -0.78 -6.01 21.06
C TYR A 52 -1.00 -6.06 19.54
N LEU A 53 -1.57 -7.15 19.00
CA LEU A 53 -1.86 -7.23 17.58
C LEU A 53 -2.90 -6.18 17.16
N GLN A 54 -3.99 -6.04 17.92
CA GLN A 54 -5.01 -5.03 17.62
C GLN A 54 -4.46 -3.60 17.77
N SER A 55 -3.67 -3.35 18.80
CA SER A 55 -3.03 -2.05 19.02
C SER A 55 -2.07 -1.69 17.89
N TYR A 56 -1.32 -2.67 17.38
CA TYR A 56 -0.41 -2.49 16.26
C TYR A 56 -1.14 -2.22 14.94
N LEU A 57 -2.19 -3.00 14.64
CA LEU A 57 -2.95 -2.87 13.41
C LEU A 57 -3.91 -1.68 13.41
N LYS A 58 -4.34 -1.21 14.59
CA LYS A 58 -5.38 -0.20 14.80
C LYS A 58 -6.73 -0.58 14.18
N ILE A 59 -7.03 -1.88 14.14
CA ILE A 59 -8.29 -2.43 13.64
C ILE A 59 -8.82 -3.47 14.63
N ARG A 60 -10.13 -3.70 14.64
CA ARG A 60 -10.75 -4.72 15.49
C ARG A 60 -10.82 -6.04 14.74
N LEU A 61 -10.15 -7.06 15.26
CA LEU A 61 -10.20 -8.43 14.73
C LEU A 61 -10.84 -9.36 15.75
N SER A 62 -11.60 -10.33 15.28
CA SER A 62 -12.11 -11.41 16.12
C SER A 62 -10.97 -12.32 16.61
N LYS A 63 -11.16 -13.00 17.74
CA LYS A 63 -10.17 -13.96 18.27
C LYS A 63 -9.79 -15.03 17.25
N LYS A 64 -10.78 -15.55 16.51
CA LYS A 64 -10.58 -16.56 15.45
C LYS A 64 -9.69 -16.04 14.30
N GLU A 65 -9.87 -14.79 13.90
CA GLU A 65 -9.01 -14.16 12.87
C GLU A 65 -7.58 -13.99 13.39
N MET A 66 -7.42 -13.46 14.60
CA MET A 66 -6.10 -13.26 15.20
C MET A 66 -5.35 -14.58 15.37
N ASP A 67 -6.04 -15.62 15.85
CA ASP A 67 -5.50 -16.98 15.95
C ASP A 67 -5.05 -17.50 14.59
N PHE A 68 -5.85 -17.31 13.54
CA PHE A 68 -5.50 -17.74 12.19
C PHE A 68 -4.25 -17.02 11.67
N ILE A 69 -4.16 -15.70 11.89
CA ILE A 69 -3.02 -14.89 11.46
C ILE A 69 -1.75 -15.35 12.18
N LEU A 70 -1.75 -15.34 13.51
CA LEU A 70 -0.55 -15.55 14.33
C LEU A 70 -0.02 -17.00 14.27
N ASN A 71 -0.90 -17.97 14.01
CA ASN A 71 -0.52 -19.37 13.79
C ASN A 71 -0.18 -19.70 12.33
N SER A 72 -0.27 -18.74 11.41
CA SER A 72 0.08 -19.00 10.01
C SER A 72 1.60 -19.05 9.78
N SER A 73 2.05 -19.82 8.80
CA SER A 73 3.42 -19.74 8.29
C SER A 73 3.70 -18.36 7.68
N ASP A 74 2.72 -17.83 6.94
CA ASP A 74 2.79 -16.53 6.27
C ASP A 74 2.20 -15.39 7.12
N ALA A 75 2.28 -15.52 8.44
CA ALA A 75 1.61 -14.62 9.39
C ALA A 75 1.97 -13.14 9.16
N TYR A 76 3.24 -12.85 8.85
CA TYR A 76 3.68 -11.48 8.54
C TYR A 76 3.05 -10.92 7.27
N SER A 77 2.99 -11.73 6.20
CA SER A 77 2.37 -11.34 4.92
C SER A 77 0.88 -11.08 5.08
N ILE A 78 0.19 -11.92 5.85
CA ILE A 78 -1.23 -11.74 6.17
C ILE A 78 -1.41 -10.46 6.99
N MET A 79 -0.63 -10.29 8.06
CA MET A 79 -0.68 -9.09 8.92
C MET A 79 -0.47 -7.80 8.12
N LYS A 80 0.52 -7.77 7.22
CA LYS A 80 0.81 -6.57 6.41
C LYS A 80 -0.38 -6.16 5.55
N LYS A 81 -1.16 -7.13 5.08
CA LYS A 81 -2.26 -6.90 4.12
C LYS A 81 -3.62 -6.76 4.77
N ILE A 82 -3.80 -7.29 5.99
CA ILE A 82 -5.11 -7.27 6.67
C ILE A 82 -5.55 -5.85 7.06
N LYS A 83 -4.59 -4.98 7.39
CA LYS A 83 -4.87 -3.57 7.68
C LYS A 83 -5.43 -2.87 6.45
N ASP A 84 -4.76 -3.03 5.32
CA ASP A 84 -5.16 -2.42 4.05
C ASP A 84 -6.47 -3.00 3.53
N ALA A 85 -6.76 -4.28 3.78
CA ALA A 85 -7.99 -4.92 3.33
C ALA A 85 -9.18 -4.75 4.28
N TYR A 86 -9.01 -4.06 5.42
CA TYR A 86 -10.00 -4.02 6.49
C TYR A 86 -11.37 -3.54 6.00
N GLY A 87 -12.43 -4.29 6.33
CA GLY A 87 -13.80 -4.03 5.85
C GLY A 87 -14.12 -4.58 4.45
N ASN A 88 -13.11 -4.94 3.67
CA ASN A 88 -13.25 -5.45 2.29
C ASN A 88 -13.03 -6.96 2.18
N TYR A 89 -13.03 -7.69 3.30
CA TYR A 89 -12.94 -9.14 3.34
C TYR A 89 -13.94 -9.76 4.33
N ILE A 90 -14.22 -11.05 4.17
CA ILE A 90 -14.96 -11.89 5.11
C ILE A 90 -14.05 -13.05 5.52
N PHE A 91 -14.02 -13.37 6.82
CA PHE A 91 -13.28 -14.51 7.33
C PHE A 91 -14.21 -15.70 7.58
N ASP A 92 -13.97 -16.81 6.89
CA ASP A 92 -14.79 -18.03 6.93
C ASP A 92 -14.25 -19.06 7.94
N GLY A 93 -13.51 -18.61 8.96
CA GLY A 93 -12.85 -19.48 9.94
C GLY A 93 -11.59 -20.20 9.43
N LYS A 94 -11.42 -20.36 8.11
CA LYS A 94 -10.28 -21.07 7.49
C LYS A 94 -9.51 -20.25 6.47
N LYS A 95 -10.14 -19.23 5.88
CA LYS A 95 -9.55 -18.35 4.86
C LYS A 95 -10.19 -16.97 4.89
N PHE A 96 -9.46 -15.99 4.35
CA PHE A 96 -10.02 -14.69 4.00
C PHE A 96 -10.59 -14.77 2.58
N LYS A 97 -11.79 -14.25 2.39
CA LYS A 97 -12.44 -14.10 1.08
C LYS A 97 -12.68 -12.62 0.83
N GLY A 98 -12.32 -12.10 -0.33
CA GLY A 98 -12.64 -10.72 -0.68
C GLY A 98 -14.16 -10.51 -0.74
N LYS A 99 -14.65 -9.41 -0.15
CA LYS A 99 -16.05 -8.95 -0.32
C LYS A 99 -16.23 -8.15 -1.62
N ILE A 100 -15.20 -8.11 -2.44
CA ILE A 100 -15.06 -7.15 -3.52
C ILE A 100 -15.71 -7.73 -4.78
N ASN A 101 -16.66 -6.98 -5.34
CA ASN A 101 -17.24 -7.33 -6.64
C ASN A 101 -16.14 -7.28 -7.70
N GLY A 102 -16.13 -8.24 -8.64
CA GLY A 102 -15.09 -8.35 -9.67
C GLY A 102 -14.90 -7.10 -10.52
N LYS A 103 -15.86 -6.17 -10.55
CA LYS A 103 -15.79 -4.89 -11.28
C LYS A 103 -15.46 -3.66 -10.40
N ALA A 104 -15.31 -3.84 -9.08
CA ALA A 104 -15.11 -2.72 -8.15
C ALA A 104 -13.79 -1.96 -8.36
N TYR A 105 -12.83 -2.54 -9.10
CA TYR A 105 -11.56 -1.89 -9.44
C TYR A 105 -11.67 -0.88 -10.59
N ILE A 106 -12.72 -0.95 -11.42
CA ILE A 106 -12.81 -0.16 -12.66
C ILE A 106 -12.79 1.34 -12.36
N MET A 107 -13.66 1.81 -11.46
CA MET A 107 -13.77 3.23 -11.15
C MET A 107 -12.49 3.81 -10.51
N PRO A 108 -11.85 3.13 -9.53
CA PRO A 108 -10.53 3.55 -9.04
C PRO A 108 -9.43 3.56 -10.12
N VAL A 109 -9.42 2.61 -11.05
CA VAL A 109 -8.44 2.62 -12.17
C VAL A 109 -8.64 3.85 -13.06
N ILE A 110 -9.89 4.14 -13.44
CA ILE A 110 -10.22 5.31 -14.28
C ILE A 110 -9.85 6.59 -13.54
N GLY A 111 -10.26 6.72 -12.27
CA GLY A 111 -9.95 7.89 -11.43
C GLY A 111 -8.45 8.12 -11.29
N TYR A 112 -7.68 7.05 -11.04
CA TYR A 112 -6.21 7.11 -11.02
C TYR A 112 -5.64 7.59 -12.34
N PHE A 113 -6.05 7.01 -13.47
CA PHE A 113 -5.53 7.36 -14.78
C PHE A 113 -5.81 8.82 -15.16
N VAL A 114 -7.07 9.26 -15.03
CA VAL A 114 -7.46 10.63 -15.42
C VAL A 114 -6.75 11.66 -14.55
N SER A 115 -6.71 11.44 -13.23
CA SER A 115 -6.04 12.35 -12.31
C SER A 115 -4.52 12.39 -12.48
N ALA A 116 -3.88 11.24 -12.64
CA ALA A 116 -2.43 11.13 -12.85
C ALA A 116 -2.02 11.78 -14.17
N LEU A 117 -2.74 11.50 -15.26
CA LEU A 117 -2.48 12.12 -16.56
C LEU A 117 -2.71 13.62 -16.49
N GLY A 118 -3.82 14.10 -15.92
CA GLY A 118 -4.09 15.54 -15.82
C GLY A 118 -2.99 16.32 -15.09
N ILE A 119 -2.50 15.80 -13.96
CA ILE A 119 -1.38 16.41 -13.23
C ILE A 119 -0.08 16.32 -14.03
N MET A 120 0.21 15.14 -14.61
CA MET A 120 1.45 14.91 -15.35
C MET A 120 1.53 15.78 -16.60
N PHE A 121 0.48 15.83 -17.41
CA PHE A 121 0.40 16.71 -18.58
C PHE A 121 0.66 18.17 -18.19
N TYR A 122 0.01 18.65 -17.13
CA TYR A 122 0.17 20.02 -16.70
C TYR A 122 1.62 20.36 -16.29
N ILE A 123 2.30 19.44 -15.61
CA ILE A 123 3.72 19.62 -15.20
C ILE A 123 4.68 19.45 -16.38
N THR A 124 4.46 18.45 -17.23
CA THR A 124 5.36 18.12 -18.35
C THR A 124 5.37 19.21 -19.41
N PHE A 125 4.20 19.79 -19.72
CA PHE A 125 4.05 20.83 -20.74
C PHE A 125 4.19 22.24 -20.17
N TYR A 126 4.91 22.43 -19.06
CA TYR A 126 5.01 23.73 -18.39
C TYR A 126 5.59 24.82 -19.31
N ARG A 127 6.56 24.47 -20.17
CA ARG A 127 7.20 25.44 -21.09
C ARG A 127 6.21 25.89 -22.14
N GLU A 128 5.47 24.95 -22.70
CA GLU A 128 4.45 25.19 -23.69
C GLU A 128 3.32 26.05 -23.11
N ILE A 129 2.88 25.76 -21.88
CA ILE A 129 1.85 26.55 -21.19
C ILE A 129 2.31 27.98 -20.95
N LEU A 130 3.52 28.19 -20.44
CA LEU A 130 4.08 29.54 -20.23
C LEU A 130 4.25 30.31 -21.54
N ASN A 131 4.60 29.62 -22.63
CA ASN A 131 4.73 30.23 -23.96
C ASN A 131 3.38 30.66 -24.56
N PHE A 132 2.26 30.08 -24.13
CA PHE A 132 0.89 30.45 -24.53
C PHE A 132 0.31 31.60 -23.70
N TRP A 133 1.12 32.62 -23.38
CA TRP A 133 0.74 33.84 -22.65
C TRP A 133 0.42 33.69 -21.14
N PHE A 134 0.78 32.57 -20.51
CA PHE A 134 0.68 32.44 -19.04
C PHE A 134 1.93 32.98 -18.34
N ASP A 135 1.76 34.00 -17.49
CA ASP A 135 2.79 34.37 -16.51
C ASP A 135 2.95 33.25 -15.47
N GLY A 136 4.16 33.09 -14.93
CA GLY A 136 4.51 32.07 -13.95
C GLY A 136 3.59 32.10 -12.73
N ALA A 137 3.15 33.28 -12.28
CA ALA A 137 2.21 33.41 -11.17
C ALA A 137 0.85 32.75 -11.45
N LEU A 138 0.31 32.93 -12.65
CA LEU A 138 -0.96 32.30 -13.06
C LEU A 138 -0.80 30.79 -13.25
N TYR A 139 0.34 30.35 -13.78
CA TYR A 139 0.67 28.92 -13.88
C TYR A 139 0.66 28.24 -12.49
N PHE A 140 1.25 28.86 -11.47
CA PHE A 140 1.22 28.31 -10.11
C PHE A 140 -0.17 28.33 -9.49
N LEU A 141 -0.97 29.38 -9.73
CA LEU A 141 -2.34 29.44 -9.22
C LEU A 141 -3.21 28.32 -9.82
N ILE A 142 -3.11 28.10 -11.13
CA ILE A 142 -3.83 27.01 -11.80
C ILE A 142 -3.31 25.64 -11.35
N LEU A 143 -2.01 25.50 -11.11
CA LEU A 143 -1.43 24.26 -10.55
C LEU A 143 -2.07 23.92 -9.20
N ILE A 144 -2.25 24.91 -8.33
CA ILE A 144 -2.89 24.72 -7.01
C ILE A 144 -4.34 24.26 -7.20
N ILE A 145 -5.09 24.85 -8.12
CA ILE A 145 -6.47 24.43 -8.43
C ILE A 145 -6.49 22.98 -8.94
N ILE A 146 -5.61 22.63 -9.88
CA ILE A 146 -5.51 21.28 -10.45
C ILE A 146 -5.18 20.26 -9.37
N ILE A 147 -4.19 20.53 -8.52
CA ILE A 147 -3.82 19.63 -7.41
C ILE A 147 -4.97 19.52 -6.41
N SER A 148 -5.71 20.60 -6.14
CA SER A 148 -6.84 20.59 -5.21
C SER A 148 -8.00 19.72 -5.69
N VAL A 149 -8.18 19.57 -7.01
CA VAL A 149 -9.24 18.73 -7.60
C VAL A 149 -8.73 17.31 -7.88
N LEU A 150 -7.64 17.19 -8.64
CA LEU A 150 -7.12 15.89 -9.09
C LEU A 150 -6.34 15.16 -7.99
N GLY A 151 -5.71 15.87 -7.06
CA GLY A 151 -4.96 15.26 -5.95
C GLY A 151 -5.82 14.36 -5.07
N PRO A 152 -6.97 14.83 -4.55
CA PRO A 152 -7.90 13.99 -3.80
C PRO A 152 -8.43 12.78 -4.58
N ILE A 153 -8.71 12.95 -5.88
CA ILE A 153 -9.17 11.86 -6.75
C ILE A 153 -8.07 10.81 -6.90
N LEU A 154 -6.84 11.24 -7.17
CA LEU A 154 -5.67 10.37 -7.29
C LEU A 154 -5.45 9.60 -5.99
N PHE A 155 -5.44 10.30 -4.86
CA PHE A 155 -5.19 9.71 -3.55
C PHE A 155 -6.27 8.69 -3.17
N SER A 156 -7.55 9.04 -3.34
CA SER A 156 -8.66 8.13 -3.09
C SER A 156 -8.60 6.89 -3.99
N SER A 157 -8.24 7.06 -5.26
CA SER A 157 -8.10 5.97 -6.21
C SER A 157 -6.97 5.01 -5.83
N VAL A 158 -5.81 5.54 -5.44
CA VAL A 158 -4.67 4.74 -4.96
C VAL A 158 -5.05 3.92 -3.72
N ILE A 159 -5.71 4.54 -2.73
CA ILE A 159 -6.16 3.84 -1.52
C ILE A 159 -7.09 2.70 -1.89
N LYS A 160 -8.15 2.96 -2.67
CA LYS A 160 -9.11 1.92 -3.08
C LYS A 160 -8.43 0.77 -3.84
N LEU A 161 -7.50 1.07 -4.74
CA LEU A 161 -6.74 0.04 -5.45
C LEU A 161 -5.86 -0.78 -4.50
N GLN A 162 -5.25 -0.14 -3.50
CA GLN A 162 -4.46 -0.83 -2.48
C GLN A 162 -5.33 -1.73 -1.61
N GLU A 163 -6.52 -1.28 -1.20
CA GLU A 163 -7.49 -2.08 -0.45
C GLU A 163 -7.92 -3.31 -1.25
N ILE A 164 -8.29 -3.11 -2.52
CA ILE A 164 -8.70 -4.17 -3.44
C ILE A 164 -7.57 -5.19 -3.64
N GLY A 165 -6.38 -4.71 -3.98
CA GLY A 165 -5.21 -5.55 -4.19
C GLY A 165 -4.85 -6.35 -2.93
N SER A 166 -4.97 -5.74 -1.75
CA SER A 166 -4.68 -6.40 -0.48
C SER A 166 -5.70 -7.49 -0.13
N ALA A 167 -6.99 -7.24 -0.37
CA ALA A 167 -8.03 -8.25 -0.17
C ALA A 167 -7.87 -9.46 -1.11
N LEU A 168 -7.63 -9.20 -2.41
CA LEU A 168 -7.37 -10.27 -3.39
C LEU A 168 -6.10 -11.06 -3.06
N TYR A 169 -5.05 -10.38 -2.59
CA TYR A 169 -3.83 -11.03 -2.15
C TYR A 169 -4.04 -11.93 -0.92
N LEU A 170 -4.77 -11.44 0.08
CA LEU A 170 -5.14 -12.23 1.27
C LEU A 170 -5.91 -13.50 0.90
N GLU A 171 -6.85 -13.39 -0.04
CA GLU A 171 -7.59 -14.55 -0.53
C GLU A 171 -6.67 -15.54 -1.25
N LYS A 172 -5.75 -15.06 -2.08
CA LYS A 172 -4.79 -15.91 -2.81
C LYS A 172 -3.87 -16.68 -1.87
N ILE A 173 -3.25 -16.02 -0.88
CA ILE A 173 -2.31 -16.67 0.03
C ILE A 173 -3.00 -17.67 0.96
N THR A 174 -4.20 -17.35 1.45
CA THR A 174 -4.94 -18.25 2.33
C THR A 174 -5.55 -19.44 1.58
N SER A 175 -6.02 -19.24 0.35
CA SER A 175 -6.55 -20.31 -0.49
C SER A 175 -5.47 -21.29 -0.98
N LYS A 176 -4.27 -20.81 -1.33
CA LYS A 176 -3.13 -21.66 -1.71
C LYS A 176 -2.75 -22.63 -0.58
N LYS A 177 -2.79 -22.14 0.66
CA LYS A 177 -2.50 -22.94 1.87
C LYS A 177 -3.50 -24.08 2.07
N ILE A 178 -4.80 -23.82 1.87
CA ILE A 178 -5.84 -24.87 1.98
C ILE A 178 -5.59 -25.98 0.96
N LYS A 179 -5.32 -25.62 -0.31
CA LYS A 179 -5.02 -26.59 -1.37
C LYS A 179 -3.78 -27.42 -1.06
N GLN A 180 -2.73 -26.81 -0.52
CA GLN A 180 -1.51 -27.53 -0.12
C GLN A 180 -1.74 -28.46 1.09
N LYS A 181 -2.54 -28.05 2.07
CA LYS A 181 -2.88 -28.88 3.23
C LYS A 181 -3.75 -30.08 2.85
N GLN A 182 -4.61 -29.93 1.84
CA GLN A 182 -5.43 -31.02 1.28
C GLN A 182 -4.61 -32.02 0.45
N ARG A 183 -3.56 -31.57 -0.25
CA ARG A 183 -2.67 -32.47 -1.02
C ARG A 183 -1.69 -33.29 -0.17
N LYS A 184 -1.51 -32.93 1.10
CA LYS A 184 -0.61 -33.60 2.06
C LYS A 184 -1.36 -34.53 3.03
N LYS A 185 -2.66 -34.67 2.87
CA LYS A 185 -3.52 -35.62 3.58
C LYS A 185 -3.96 -36.67 2.59
#